data_AF-A0A0G1NCB1-F1
#
_entry.id   AF-A0A0G1NCB1-F1
#
_cell.length_a   1.000
_cell.length_b   1.000
_cell.length_c   1.000
_cell.angle_alpha   90.00
_cell.angle_beta   90.00
_cell.angle_gamma   90.00
#
_symmetry.space_group_name_H-M   'P 1'
#
loop_
_entity.id
_entity.type
_entity.pdbx_description
1 polymer ?
#
loop_
_entity_poly.entity_id
_entity_poly.type
_entity_poly.pdbx_seq_one_letter_code
_entity_poly.pdbx_strand_id
1 'polypeptide(L)'
;MLSLEKYLFYLLVFSLPFQTRLILFQWGSSSSFGTSGGFNEYQAAFFYFTDFLIALIFISCLWRAIRTGSFGWRSIFASHSDFLLAAFVIIAGVSLYWANNFGLGVYQFLKLAEFVWLFFYVKNNFAVLNLSHALWFLFSSAVFQALLADWQWHNQSSIGLKLLGESVLDPNLAGVAKLDIPNAKLIRPYGTFPHPNILAAFLSAAIFIFYWLYLSNKKPYGRIQISEWLKFLAFFILLLGLFLTFSRLIIITFILAGVIFFWLSKRLGKDDLIFKQRRQVLLYLSAIFTFIFLFLMRPEMFGRLHKSNGRIPALRDVFGKLGDSAGSQHLSADCRRDRRHRPFLLFMVFDKHCHKNYRLAPAELYSGAADPAFNHARLSIHRPF
;
A
#
# COMPACT_ATOMS: atom_id res chain seq x y z
N MET A 1 -23.23 25.74 6.45
CA MET A 1 -21.92 25.26 6.95
C MET A 1 -21.88 23.75 7.04
N LEU A 2 -22.81 23.12 7.77
CA LEU A 2 -22.94 21.66 7.87
C LEU A 2 -23.04 20.95 6.50
N SER A 3 -23.77 21.53 5.54
CA SER A 3 -23.90 20.98 4.18
C SER A 3 -22.57 21.01 3.41
N LEU A 4 -21.76 22.06 3.54
CA LEU A 4 -20.47 22.18 2.87
C LEU A 4 -19.50 21.11 3.40
N GLU A 5 -19.40 20.99 4.72
CA GLU A 5 -18.52 19.99 5.35
C GLU A 5 -18.92 18.56 4.95
N LYS A 6 -20.22 18.29 4.82
CA LYS A 6 -20.72 17.00 4.33
C LYS A 6 -20.26 16.71 2.90
N TYR A 7 -20.32 17.68 2.00
CA TYR A 7 -19.80 17.51 0.62
C TYR A 7 -18.28 17.34 0.61
N LEU A 8 -17.54 18.13 1.40
CA LEU A 8 -16.09 17.99 1.55
C LEU A 8 -15.70 16.61 2.09
N PHE A 9 -16.44 16.09 3.08
CA PHE A 9 -16.22 14.76 3.62
C PHE A 9 -16.46 13.66 2.58
N TYR A 10 -17.53 13.75 1.79
CA TYR A 10 -17.77 12.77 0.71
C TYR A 10 -16.74 12.87 -0.42
N LEU A 11 -16.28 14.09 -0.73
CA LEU A 11 -15.16 14.28 -1.64
C LEU A 11 -13.86 13.68 -1.09
N LEU A 12 -13.58 13.83 0.21
CA LEU A 12 -12.45 13.19 0.88
C LEU A 12 -12.53 11.67 0.75
N VAL A 13 -13.69 11.07 1.04
CA VAL A 13 -13.91 9.62 0.91
C VAL A 13 -13.72 9.14 -0.53
N PHE A 14 -14.23 9.89 -1.51
CA PHE A 14 -13.99 9.61 -2.92
C PHE A 14 -12.51 9.72 -3.30
N SER A 15 -11.78 10.63 -2.65
CA SER A 15 -10.39 10.95 -3.00
C SER A 15 -9.34 10.09 -2.32
N LEU A 16 -9.73 9.17 -1.42
CA LEU A 16 -8.80 8.30 -0.69
C LEU A 16 -7.80 7.53 -1.58
N PRO A 17 -8.17 7.04 -2.78
CA PRO A 17 -7.22 6.31 -3.63
C PRO A 17 -6.20 7.18 -4.37
N PHE A 18 -6.44 8.50 -4.47
CA PHE A 18 -5.57 9.38 -5.23
C PHE A 18 -4.28 9.65 -4.45
N GLN A 19 -3.15 9.38 -5.10
CA GLN A 19 -1.82 9.55 -4.49
C GLN A 19 -1.18 10.90 -4.82
N THR A 20 -1.98 11.88 -5.19
CA THR A 20 -1.52 13.25 -5.44
C THR A 20 -0.85 13.79 -4.19
N ARG A 21 0.48 13.94 -4.25
CA ARG A 21 1.32 14.36 -3.12
C ARG A 21 2.38 15.35 -3.59
N LEU A 22 2.60 16.37 -2.77
CA LEU A 22 3.74 17.27 -2.87
C LEU A 22 4.81 16.82 -1.88
N ILE A 23 6.05 16.67 -2.34
CA ILE A 23 7.19 16.37 -1.46
C ILE A 23 7.56 17.66 -0.74
N LEU A 24 7.43 17.67 0.59
CA LEU A 24 7.78 18.83 1.42
C LEU A 24 9.26 18.81 1.79
N PHE A 25 9.73 17.66 2.25
CA PHE A 25 11.08 17.50 2.77
C PHE A 25 11.50 16.03 2.74
N GLN A 26 12.78 15.73 2.54
CA GLN A 26 13.34 14.39 2.76
C GLN A 26 14.46 14.48 3.77
N TRP A 27 14.39 13.64 4.79
CA TRP A 27 15.48 13.49 5.74
C TRP A 27 16.44 12.39 5.29
N GLY A 28 17.74 12.64 5.38
CA GLY A 28 18.78 11.66 5.04
C GLY A 28 19.36 11.89 3.64
N SER A 29 20.69 11.91 3.57
CA SER A 29 21.44 11.91 2.32
C SER A 29 21.36 10.53 1.68
N SER A 30 20.73 10.42 0.51
CA SER A 30 21.29 9.96 -0.77
C SER A 30 22.32 8.80 -0.85
N SER A 31 22.68 8.08 0.21
CA SER A 31 23.77 7.08 0.19
C SER A 31 23.47 5.77 0.90
N SER A 32 22.24 5.53 1.38
CA SER A 32 21.90 4.25 2.03
C SER A 32 21.69 3.07 1.06
N PHE A 33 21.85 3.27 -0.25
CA PHE A 33 21.68 2.22 -1.26
C PHE A 33 22.69 2.29 -2.42
N GLY A 34 23.96 2.61 -2.13
CA GLY A 34 25.09 2.40 -3.06
C GLY A 34 25.12 3.23 -4.35
N THR A 35 24.08 4.00 -4.65
CA THR A 35 24.05 4.99 -5.74
C THR A 35 23.68 6.34 -5.16
N SER A 36 24.55 7.32 -5.40
CA SER A 36 24.34 8.74 -5.09
C SER A 36 22.92 9.21 -5.40
N GLY A 37 22.21 9.74 -4.42
CA GLY A 37 21.10 10.67 -4.67
C GLY A 37 19.67 10.11 -4.62
N GLY A 38 19.48 8.84 -4.24
CA GLY A 38 18.16 8.21 -4.36
C GLY A 38 17.07 8.80 -3.46
N PHE A 39 15.90 9.09 -4.04
CA PHE A 39 14.68 9.45 -3.29
C PHE A 39 14.19 8.27 -2.45
N ASN A 40 13.95 8.51 -1.16
CA ASN A 40 13.45 7.49 -0.24
C ASN A 40 12.09 7.91 0.34
N GLU A 41 11.04 7.22 -0.10
CA GLU A 41 9.66 7.49 0.34
C GLU A 41 9.47 7.35 1.85
N TYR A 42 10.22 6.45 2.51
CA TYR A 42 10.07 6.21 3.95
C TYR A 42 10.71 7.30 4.81
N GLN A 43 11.55 8.15 4.21
CA GLN A 43 12.23 9.25 4.89
C GLN A 43 11.77 10.62 4.39
N ALA A 44 10.65 10.68 3.66
CA ALA A 44 10.10 11.90 3.12
C ALA A 44 8.79 12.31 3.82
N ALA A 45 8.62 13.62 3.99
CA ALA A 45 7.36 14.26 4.33
C ALA A 45 6.61 14.64 3.06
N PHE A 46 5.32 14.33 3.06
CA PHE A 46 4.42 14.60 1.96
C PHE A 46 3.23 15.44 2.42
N PHE A 47 2.77 16.31 1.54
CA PHE A 47 1.46 16.94 1.63
C PHE A 47 0.56 16.35 0.55
N TYR A 48 -0.39 15.52 0.96
CA TYR A 48 -1.37 14.87 0.10
C TYR A 48 -2.55 15.78 -0.18
N PHE A 49 -3.19 15.59 -1.33
CA PHE A 49 -4.45 16.26 -1.65
C PHE A 49 -5.55 15.99 -0.59
N THR A 50 -5.55 14.80 0.01
CA THR A 50 -6.46 14.47 1.13
C THR A 50 -6.23 15.37 2.35
N ASP A 51 -4.99 15.77 2.61
CA ASP A 51 -4.65 16.63 3.75
C ASP A 51 -5.24 18.02 3.58
N PHE A 52 -5.20 18.53 2.35
CA PHE A 52 -5.86 19.78 1.98
C PHE A 52 -7.36 19.70 2.22
N LEU A 53 -8.02 18.60 1.83
CA LEU A 53 -9.45 18.41 2.09
C LEU A 53 -9.76 18.32 3.59
N ILE A 54 -8.94 17.62 4.37
CA ILE A 54 -9.10 17.54 5.84
C ILE A 54 -8.94 18.94 6.47
N ALA A 55 -7.94 19.72 6.02
CA ALA A 55 -7.75 21.10 6.47
C ALA A 55 -8.96 21.99 6.15
N LEU A 56 -9.59 21.85 4.97
CA LEU A 56 -10.81 22.59 4.63
C LEU A 56 -11.99 22.21 5.52
N ILE A 57 -12.13 20.93 5.88
CA ILE A 57 -13.15 20.48 6.85
C ILE A 57 -12.85 21.10 8.22
N PHE A 58 -11.58 21.13 8.64
CA PHE A 58 -11.14 21.74 9.89
C PHE A 58 -11.49 23.22 9.95
N ILE A 59 -11.10 23.99 8.93
CA ILE A 59 -11.39 25.43 8.83
C ILE A 59 -12.89 25.69 8.84
N SER A 60 -13.68 24.89 8.11
CA SER A 60 -15.13 25.00 8.07
C SER A 60 -15.76 24.74 9.45
N CYS A 61 -15.26 23.73 10.17
CA CYS A 61 -15.72 23.40 11.50
C CYS A 61 -15.37 24.51 12.51
N LEU A 62 -14.15 25.06 12.43
CA LEU A 62 -13.72 26.17 13.28
C LEU A 62 -14.56 27.43 13.04
N TRP A 63 -14.79 27.77 11.77
CA TRP A 63 -15.64 28.91 11.39
C TRP A 63 -17.07 28.76 11.93
N ARG A 64 -17.64 27.55 11.82
CA ARG A 64 -18.96 27.25 12.39
C ARG A 64 -18.96 27.44 13.90
N ALA A 65 -17.94 26.96 14.59
CA ALA A 65 -17.85 27.04 16.05
C ALA A 65 -17.75 28.50 16.53
N ILE A 66 -16.94 29.34 15.84
CA ILE A 66 -16.85 30.78 16.11
C ILE A 66 -18.20 31.47 15.89
N ARG A 67 -18.89 31.17 14.78
CA ARG A 67 -20.17 31.82 14.42
C ARG A 67 -21.34 31.45 15.31
N THR A 68 -21.37 30.22 15.82
CA THR A 68 -22.49 29.71 16.61
C THR A 68 -22.25 29.82 18.12
N GLY A 69 -21.05 30.18 18.56
CA GLY A 69 -20.65 30.19 19.97
C GLY A 69 -20.67 28.80 20.63
N SER A 70 -21.05 27.76 19.89
CA SER A 70 -21.12 26.38 20.36
C SER A 70 -19.95 25.62 19.79
N PHE A 71 -18.90 25.48 20.60
CA PHE A 71 -17.82 24.54 20.31
C PHE A 71 -18.38 23.13 20.55
N GLY A 72 -18.93 22.51 19.49
CA GLY A 72 -19.64 21.22 19.51
C GLY A 72 -18.76 19.99 19.76
N TRP A 73 -17.69 20.13 20.56
CA TRP A 73 -16.95 18.97 21.06
C TRP A 73 -17.76 18.38 22.20
N ARG A 74 -18.61 17.39 21.89
CA ARG A 74 -18.99 16.42 22.92
C ARG A 74 -17.69 15.92 23.54
N SER A 75 -17.59 15.97 24.87
CA SER A 75 -16.37 15.75 25.65
C SER A 75 -15.43 14.71 25.02
N ILE A 76 -14.17 15.09 24.80
CA ILE A 76 -13.08 14.25 24.27
C ILE A 76 -12.81 13.01 25.15
N PHE A 77 -13.52 12.85 26.27
CA PHE A 77 -13.38 11.72 27.17
C PHE A 77 -14.73 11.11 27.56
N ALA A 78 -15.74 11.25 26.70
CA ALA A 78 -17.09 10.77 26.99
C ALA A 78 -17.19 9.22 26.98
N SER A 79 -16.28 8.52 26.30
CA SER A 79 -16.32 7.07 26.16
C SER A 79 -14.96 6.41 26.43
N HIS A 80 -15.00 5.11 26.79
CA HIS A 80 -13.80 4.31 27.02
C HIS A 80 -12.87 4.30 25.79
N SER A 81 -13.42 4.25 24.59
CA SER A 81 -12.65 4.34 23.34
C SER A 81 -11.91 5.66 23.18
N ASP A 82 -12.47 6.78 23.65
CA ASP A 82 -11.79 8.08 23.55
C ASP A 82 -10.61 8.16 24.52
N PHE A 83 -10.77 7.60 25.72
CA PHE A 83 -9.69 7.50 26.68
C PHE A 83 -8.54 6.64 26.15
N LEU A 84 -8.84 5.48 25.55
CA LEU A 84 -7.82 4.63 24.93
C LEU A 84 -7.12 5.35 23.76
N LEU A 85 -7.87 6.10 22.94
CA LEU A 85 -7.30 6.88 21.85
C LEU A 85 -6.38 8.00 22.38
N ALA A 86 -6.80 8.71 23.42
CA ALA A 86 -5.99 9.75 24.05
C ALA A 86 -4.71 9.17 24.67
N ALA A 87 -4.81 8.05 25.39
CA ALA A 87 -3.65 7.34 25.93
C ALA A 87 -2.68 6.92 24.81
N PHE A 88 -3.20 6.38 23.70
CA PHE A 88 -2.40 6.05 22.53
C PHE A 88 -1.68 7.27 21.95
N VAL A 89 -2.35 8.41 21.80
CA VAL A 89 -1.74 9.65 21.28
C VAL A 89 -0.66 10.17 22.22
N ILE A 90 -0.87 10.10 23.55
CA ILE A 90 0.14 10.50 24.54
C ILE A 90 1.37 9.59 24.43
N ILE A 91 1.19 8.27 24.36
CA ILE A 91 2.29 7.33 24.19
C ILE A 91 3.03 7.59 22.87
N ALA A 92 2.31 7.85 21.78
CA ALA A 92 2.90 8.20 20.50
C ALA A 92 3.73 9.50 20.59
N GLY A 93 3.26 10.52 21.32
CA GLY A 93 3.99 11.75 21.57
C GLY A 93 5.26 11.53 22.40
N VAL A 94 5.18 10.73 23.47
CA VAL A 94 6.34 10.37 24.31
C VAL A 94 7.38 9.58 23.50
N SER A 95 6.94 8.76 22.54
CA SER A 95 7.84 7.98 21.69
C SER A 95 8.79 8.85 20.84
N LEU A 96 8.44 10.12 20.59
CA LEU A 96 9.29 11.07 19.85
C LEU A 96 10.65 11.30 20.53
N TYR A 97 10.73 11.15 21.85
CA TYR A 97 11.99 11.29 22.58
C TYR A 97 13.03 10.23 22.18
N TRP A 98 12.58 9.04 21.76
CA TRP A 98 13.43 7.96 21.27
C TRP A 98 13.54 7.90 19.75
N ALA A 99 13.00 8.89 19.03
CA ALA A 99 13.04 8.88 17.57
C ALA A 99 14.44 9.20 17.04
N ASN A 100 15.03 8.25 16.29
CA ASN A 100 16.32 8.45 15.59
C ASN A 100 16.32 9.70 14.69
N ASN A 101 15.16 10.03 14.14
CA ASN A 101 14.95 11.25 13.38
C ASN A 101 13.75 12.00 13.96
N PHE A 102 14.05 13.01 14.76
CA PHE A 102 13.03 13.81 15.43
C PHE A 102 12.10 14.53 14.42
N GLY A 103 12.64 15.08 13.34
CA GLY A 103 11.85 15.81 12.33
C GLY A 103 10.83 14.92 11.62
N LEU A 104 11.26 13.72 11.19
CA LEU A 104 10.36 12.72 10.61
C LEU A 104 9.34 12.24 11.64
N GLY A 105 9.77 12.03 12.89
CA GLY A 105 8.89 11.67 14.00
C GLY A 105 7.78 12.70 14.22
N VAL A 106 8.12 13.99 14.29
CA VAL A 106 7.15 15.09 14.42
C VAL A 106 6.17 15.10 13.25
N TYR A 107 6.65 14.94 12.00
CA TYR A 107 5.76 14.84 10.83
C TYR A 107 4.76 13.68 10.96
N GLN A 108 5.22 12.48 11.35
CA GLN A 108 4.33 11.33 11.55
C GLN A 108 3.35 11.54 12.71
N PHE A 109 3.78 12.22 13.77
CA PHE A 109 2.91 12.58 14.89
C PHE A 109 1.82 13.61 14.47
N LEU A 110 2.18 14.61 13.66
CA LEU A 110 1.22 15.55 13.08
C LEU A 110 0.20 14.82 12.18
N LYS A 111 0.66 13.84 11.39
CA LYS A 111 -0.23 12.96 10.62
C LYS A 111 -1.19 12.17 11.49
N LEU A 112 -0.70 11.60 12.58
CA LEU A 112 -1.57 10.92 13.53
C LEU A 112 -2.60 11.89 14.13
N ALA A 113 -2.18 13.08 14.56
CA ALA A 113 -3.07 14.10 15.11
C ALA A 113 -4.15 14.55 14.12
N GLU A 114 -3.80 14.70 12.83
CA GLU A 114 -4.73 14.98 11.75
C GLU A 114 -5.86 13.93 11.65
N PHE A 115 -5.51 12.64 11.67
CA PHE A 115 -6.51 11.55 11.62
C PHE A 115 -7.31 11.40 12.92
N VAL A 116 -6.70 11.66 14.08
CA VAL A 116 -7.41 11.69 15.37
C VAL A 116 -8.46 12.79 15.37
N TRP A 117 -8.12 13.97 14.84
CA TRP A 117 -9.09 15.04 14.67
C TRP A 117 -10.22 14.64 13.71
N LEU A 118 -9.89 14.06 12.55
CA LEU A 118 -10.89 13.57 11.60
C LEU A 118 -11.82 12.52 12.24
N PHE A 119 -11.30 11.64 13.10
CA PHE A 119 -12.12 10.70 13.87
C PHE A 119 -13.15 11.40 14.74
N PHE A 120 -12.74 12.40 15.54
CA PHE A 120 -13.66 13.16 16.37
C PHE A 120 -14.67 13.97 15.54
N TYR A 121 -14.24 14.51 14.40
CA TYR A 121 -15.13 15.16 13.44
C TYR A 121 -16.23 14.18 12.97
N VAL A 122 -15.87 12.99 12.51
CA VAL A 122 -16.83 11.99 12.04
C VAL A 122 -17.75 11.54 13.18
N LYS A 123 -17.19 11.26 14.36
CA LYS A 123 -17.95 10.84 15.55
C LYS A 123 -19.02 11.87 15.93
N ASN A 124 -18.66 13.15 15.99
CA ASN A 124 -19.58 14.22 16.40
C ASN A 124 -20.63 14.55 15.34
N ASN A 125 -20.33 14.29 14.06
CA ASN A 125 -21.23 14.58 12.93
C ASN A 125 -21.88 13.31 12.35
N PHE A 126 -21.76 12.15 13.02
CA PHE A 126 -22.20 10.86 12.49
C PHE A 126 -23.69 10.82 12.12
N ALA A 127 -24.55 11.52 12.88
CA ALA A 127 -25.97 11.61 12.57
C ALA A 127 -26.27 12.32 11.23
N VAL A 128 -25.39 13.23 10.83
CA VAL A 128 -25.51 14.05 9.61
C VAL A 128 -24.80 13.36 8.44
N LEU A 129 -23.67 12.74 8.72
CA LEU A 129 -22.87 11.96 7.80
C LEU A 129 -23.52 10.58 7.60
N ASN A 130 -24.31 10.46 6.54
CA ASN A 130 -24.92 9.19 6.22
C ASN A 130 -23.86 8.17 5.72
N LEU A 131 -23.67 7.08 6.47
CA LEU A 131 -22.71 6.02 6.15
C LEU A 131 -22.97 5.41 4.77
N SER A 132 -24.22 5.15 4.40
CA SER A 132 -24.55 4.58 3.08
C SER A 132 -24.10 5.50 1.94
N HIS A 133 -24.20 6.81 2.10
CA HIS A 133 -23.70 7.75 1.10
C HIS A 133 -22.17 7.70 1.02
N ALA A 134 -21.47 7.74 2.16
CA ALA A 134 -20.01 7.61 2.18
C ALA A 134 -19.54 6.32 1.48
N LEU A 135 -20.23 5.20 1.71
CA LEU A 135 -19.95 3.93 1.04
C LEU A 135 -20.23 3.96 -0.47
N TRP A 136 -21.28 4.66 -0.92
CA TRP A 136 -21.53 4.88 -2.34
C TRP A 136 -20.43 5.74 -3.00
N PHE A 137 -19.94 6.78 -2.31
CA PHE A 137 -18.80 7.57 -2.81
C PHE A 137 -17.51 6.73 -2.88
N LEU A 138 -17.23 5.91 -1.87
CA LEU A 138 -16.09 5.00 -1.87
C LEU A 138 -16.19 3.95 -2.99
N PHE A 139 -17.37 3.38 -3.19
CA PHE A 139 -17.66 2.47 -4.31
C PHE A 139 -17.46 3.15 -5.66
N SER A 140 -17.93 4.38 -5.82
CA SER A 140 -17.78 5.15 -7.07
C SER A 140 -16.31 5.44 -7.36
N SER A 141 -15.52 5.73 -6.33
CA SER A 141 -14.06 5.87 -6.45
C SER A 141 -13.40 4.55 -6.88
N ALA A 142 -13.83 3.41 -6.33
CA ALA A 142 -13.33 2.11 -6.76
C ALA A 142 -13.67 1.78 -8.22
N VAL A 143 -14.85 2.14 -8.70
CA VAL A 143 -15.22 1.97 -10.12
C VAL A 143 -14.30 2.82 -11.00
N PHE A 144 -14.02 4.06 -10.61
CA PHE A 144 -13.05 4.90 -11.31
C PHE A 144 -11.65 4.24 -11.36
N GLN A 145 -11.17 3.71 -10.24
CA GLN A 145 -9.88 3.02 -10.17
C GLN A 145 -9.83 1.74 -11.00
N ALA A 146 -10.93 0.98 -11.07
CA ALA A 146 -11.02 -0.21 -11.90
C ALA A 146 -11.03 0.13 -13.39
N LEU A 147 -11.78 1.15 -13.82
CA LEU A 147 -11.74 1.65 -15.20
C LEU A 147 -10.33 2.08 -15.61
N LEU A 148 -9.63 2.77 -14.69
CA LEU A 148 -8.25 3.18 -14.91
C LEU A 148 -7.32 1.97 -15.06
N ALA A 149 -7.51 0.95 -14.21
CA ALA A 149 -6.75 -0.29 -14.27
C ALA A 149 -6.98 -1.07 -15.56
N ASP A 150 -8.23 -1.17 -16.02
CA ASP A 150 -8.60 -1.82 -17.27
C ASP A 150 -7.93 -1.12 -18.47
N TRP A 151 -7.91 0.21 -18.46
CA TRP A 151 -7.24 0.99 -19.49
C TRP A 151 -5.71 0.80 -19.44
N GLN A 152 -5.08 0.88 -18.27
CA GLN A 152 -3.64 0.61 -18.11
C GLN A 152 -3.26 -0.80 -18.59
N TRP A 153 -4.12 -1.79 -18.34
CA TRP A 153 -3.91 -3.16 -18.83
C TRP A 153 -4.02 -3.23 -20.36
N HIS A 154 -4.97 -2.57 -20.99
CA HIS A 154 -5.09 -2.64 -22.45
C HIS A 154 -3.92 -1.92 -23.16
N ASN A 155 -3.52 -0.76 -22.64
CA ASN A 155 -2.50 0.08 -23.27
C ASN A 155 -1.07 -0.27 -22.87
N GLN A 156 -0.89 -1.09 -21.83
CA GLN A 156 0.42 -1.50 -21.32
C GLN A 156 1.34 -0.31 -21.00
N SER A 157 0.74 0.80 -20.56
CA SER A 157 1.42 2.05 -20.22
C SER A 157 0.58 2.87 -19.23
N SER A 158 1.19 3.89 -18.63
CA SER A 158 0.46 4.89 -17.83
C SER A 158 -0.31 5.82 -18.75
N ILE A 159 -1.48 6.28 -18.31
CA ILE A 159 -2.38 7.14 -19.07
C ILE A 159 -1.88 8.60 -19.09
N GLY A 160 -1.13 9.00 -18.06
CA GLY A 160 -0.59 10.34 -17.92
C GLY A 160 -1.34 11.21 -16.92
N LEU A 161 -2.17 10.62 -16.06
CA LEU A 161 -2.92 11.27 -14.98
C LEU A 161 -2.03 11.56 -13.76
N LYS A 162 -0.87 12.19 -14.01
CA LYS A 162 0.10 12.56 -12.97
C LYS A 162 -0.53 13.44 -11.89
N LEU A 163 -1.48 14.30 -12.27
CA LEU A 163 -2.20 15.17 -11.33
C LEU A 163 -3.05 14.39 -10.32
N LEU A 164 -3.55 13.20 -10.69
CA LEU A 164 -4.31 12.31 -9.80
C LEU A 164 -3.43 11.31 -9.03
N GLY A 165 -2.10 11.44 -9.18
CA GLY A 165 -1.13 10.56 -8.53
C GLY A 165 -0.89 9.25 -9.27
N GLU A 166 -1.16 9.18 -10.57
CA GLU A 166 -0.84 7.99 -11.36
C GLU A 166 0.68 7.73 -11.38
N SER A 167 1.07 6.49 -11.10
CA SER A 167 2.47 6.03 -11.23
C SER A 167 2.87 5.98 -12.71
N VAL A 168 4.14 6.29 -13.01
CA VAL A 168 4.68 6.12 -14.37
C VAL A 168 4.87 4.62 -14.62
N LEU A 169 4.18 4.09 -15.64
CA LEU A 169 4.19 2.67 -15.97
C LEU A 169 4.79 2.48 -17.36
N ASP A 170 5.85 1.67 -17.44
CA ASP A 170 6.48 1.28 -18.70
C ASP A 170 7.00 -0.18 -18.60
N PRO A 171 6.88 -1.01 -19.65
CA PRO A 171 7.31 -2.41 -19.63
C PRO A 171 8.83 -2.58 -19.44
N ASN A 172 9.63 -1.56 -19.70
CA ASN A 172 11.08 -1.55 -19.59
C ASN A 172 11.57 -0.92 -18.27
N LEU A 173 10.74 -0.12 -17.59
CA LEU A 173 11.12 0.54 -16.34
C LEU A 173 11.31 -0.44 -15.18
N ALA A 174 12.43 -0.34 -14.46
CA ALA A 174 12.68 -1.13 -13.25
C ALA A 174 11.71 -0.73 -12.13
N GLY A 175 11.29 -1.70 -11.29
CA GLY A 175 10.35 -1.45 -10.19
C GLY A 175 8.85 -1.55 -10.57
N VAL A 176 8.51 -1.57 -11.86
CA VAL A 176 7.15 -1.85 -12.33
C VAL A 176 6.84 -3.35 -12.23
N ALA A 177 5.69 -3.68 -11.65
CA ALA A 177 5.23 -5.03 -11.41
C ALA A 177 4.72 -5.66 -12.72
N LYS A 178 5.40 -6.73 -13.15
CA LYS A 178 5.19 -7.36 -14.44
C LYS A 178 4.83 -8.83 -14.31
N LEU A 179 4.14 -9.32 -15.34
CA LEU A 179 3.97 -10.73 -15.65
C LEU A 179 4.97 -11.11 -16.73
N ASP A 180 5.80 -12.11 -16.44
CA ASP A 180 6.78 -12.63 -17.39
C ASP A 180 6.13 -13.76 -18.19
N ILE A 181 5.74 -13.45 -19.42
CA ILE A 181 5.25 -14.40 -20.41
C ILE A 181 6.45 -14.79 -21.29
N PRO A 182 6.51 -16.01 -21.86
CA PRO A 182 7.70 -16.49 -22.60
C PRO A 182 8.30 -15.50 -23.63
N ASN A 183 7.47 -14.65 -24.26
CA ASN A 183 7.90 -13.71 -25.30
C ASN A 183 7.60 -12.23 -24.99
N ALA A 184 7.04 -11.90 -23.82
CA ALA A 184 6.63 -10.54 -23.49
C ALA A 184 6.56 -10.29 -21.98
N LYS A 185 6.69 -9.02 -21.58
CA LYS A 185 6.41 -8.58 -20.21
C LYS A 185 5.14 -7.75 -20.22
N LEU A 186 4.10 -8.22 -19.54
CA LEU A 186 2.87 -7.46 -19.37
C LEU A 186 2.90 -6.72 -18.04
N ILE A 187 2.51 -5.46 -18.06
CA ILE A 187 2.33 -4.63 -16.87
C ILE A 187 1.07 -5.08 -16.15
N ARG A 188 1.18 -5.23 -14.82
CA ARG A 188 0.03 -5.38 -13.94
C ARG A 188 -0.51 -3.97 -13.65
N PRO A 189 -1.81 -3.69 -13.77
CA PRO A 189 -2.34 -2.34 -13.61
C PRO A 189 -2.34 -1.86 -12.15
N TYR A 190 -2.17 -0.56 -11.97
CA TYR A 190 -1.96 0.09 -10.67
C TYR A 190 -3.15 0.99 -10.28
N GLY A 191 -3.94 1.45 -11.26
CA GLY A 191 -4.83 2.59 -11.07
C GLY A 191 -3.97 3.81 -10.69
N THR A 192 -4.37 4.51 -9.62
CA THR A 192 -3.54 5.57 -9.00
C THR A 192 -2.76 5.08 -7.78
N PHE A 193 -2.76 3.78 -7.48
CA PHE A 193 -2.00 3.21 -6.36
C PHE A 193 -0.51 3.03 -6.73
N PRO A 194 0.39 2.80 -5.76
CA PRO A 194 1.82 2.65 -6.02
C PRO A 194 2.16 1.19 -6.36
N HIS A 195 1.20 0.27 -6.26
CA HIS A 195 1.39 -1.15 -6.53
C HIS A 195 0.06 -1.87 -6.83
N PRO A 196 0.02 -2.86 -7.75
CA PRO A 196 -1.19 -3.60 -8.13
C PRO A 196 -1.84 -4.35 -6.97
N ASN A 197 -1.06 -4.80 -5.99
CA ASN A 197 -1.63 -5.48 -4.81
C ASN A 197 -2.46 -4.51 -3.95
N ILE A 198 -2.06 -3.24 -3.84
CA ILE A 198 -2.82 -2.28 -3.01
C ILE A 198 -4.14 -1.95 -3.71
N LEU A 199 -4.10 -1.75 -5.03
CA LEU A 199 -5.30 -1.64 -5.85
C LEU A 199 -6.22 -2.86 -5.66
N ALA A 200 -5.69 -4.08 -5.75
CA ALA A 200 -6.48 -5.31 -5.59
C ALA A 200 -7.16 -5.37 -4.21
N ALA A 201 -6.46 -5.00 -3.13
CA ALA A 201 -7.03 -4.98 -1.78
C ALA A 201 -8.19 -3.97 -1.70
N PHE A 202 -8.00 -2.79 -2.29
CA PHE A 202 -9.01 -1.75 -2.35
C PHE A 202 -10.24 -2.17 -3.16
N LEU A 203 -10.05 -2.73 -4.36
CA LEU A 203 -11.16 -3.23 -5.20
C LEU A 203 -11.91 -4.39 -4.52
N SER A 204 -11.19 -5.31 -3.87
CA SER A 204 -11.80 -6.38 -3.07
C SER A 204 -12.69 -5.82 -1.97
N ALA A 205 -12.22 -4.83 -1.21
CA ALA A 205 -13.04 -4.17 -0.19
C ALA A 205 -14.27 -3.48 -0.79
N ALA A 206 -14.12 -2.79 -1.92
CA ALA A 206 -15.22 -2.13 -2.63
C ALA A 206 -16.29 -3.11 -3.13
N ILE A 207 -15.90 -4.31 -3.56
CA ILE A 207 -16.83 -5.38 -3.92
C ILE A 207 -17.66 -5.82 -2.70
N PHE A 208 -17.06 -6.00 -1.52
CA PHE A 208 -17.82 -6.33 -0.32
C PHE A 208 -18.74 -5.19 0.14
N ILE A 209 -18.31 -3.93 -0.05
CA ILE A 209 -19.17 -2.76 0.16
C ILE A 209 -20.38 -2.83 -0.78
N PHE A 210 -20.17 -3.17 -2.05
CA PHE A 210 -21.26 -3.35 -3.00
C PHE A 210 -22.21 -4.47 -2.58
N TYR A 211 -21.71 -5.62 -2.13
CA TYR A 211 -22.56 -6.70 -1.62
C TYR A 211 -23.44 -6.20 -0.48
N TRP A 212 -22.85 -5.49 0.49
CA TRP A 212 -23.60 -4.95 1.62
C TRP A 212 -24.64 -3.92 1.17
N LEU A 213 -24.29 -2.96 0.30
CA LEU A 213 -25.22 -1.95 -0.22
C LEU A 213 -26.37 -2.58 -1.02
N TYR A 214 -26.08 -3.56 -1.86
CA TYR A 214 -27.07 -4.24 -2.70
C TYR A 214 -28.07 -5.06 -1.87
N LEU A 215 -27.58 -5.77 -0.85
CA LEU A 215 -28.40 -6.56 0.06
C LEU A 215 -29.17 -5.70 1.06
N SER A 216 -28.61 -4.57 1.49
CA SER A 216 -29.23 -3.67 2.48
C SER A 216 -30.27 -2.74 1.87
N ASN A 217 -30.26 -2.54 0.55
CA ASN A 217 -31.19 -1.65 -0.15
C ASN A 217 -32.64 -2.14 -0.02
N LYS A 218 -33.39 -1.57 0.92
CA LYS A 218 -34.86 -1.48 0.80
C LYS A 218 -35.15 -0.62 -0.44
N LYS A 219 -36.13 -1.00 -1.27
CA LYS A 219 -36.50 -0.23 -2.47
C LYS A 219 -36.63 1.26 -2.08
N PRO A 220 -35.83 2.17 -2.65
CA PRO A 220 -35.92 3.58 -2.28
C PRO A 220 -37.21 4.14 -2.89
N TYR A 221 -38.14 4.56 -2.03
CA TYR A 221 -39.24 5.42 -2.43
C TYR A 221 -38.63 6.81 -2.76
N GLY A 222 -38.56 7.17 -4.04
CA GLY A 222 -38.42 8.57 -4.46
C GLY A 222 -37.03 9.24 -4.55
N ARG A 223 -35.90 8.52 -4.72
CA ARG A 223 -34.61 9.17 -5.08
C ARG A 223 -33.82 8.39 -6.12
N ILE A 224 -33.11 9.17 -6.97
CA ILE A 224 -32.25 8.79 -8.13
C ILE A 224 -32.13 7.28 -8.29
N GLN A 225 -32.99 6.73 -9.15
CA GLN A 225 -33.04 5.30 -9.42
C GLN A 225 -31.95 4.96 -10.42
N ILE A 226 -30.73 4.70 -9.91
CA ILE A 226 -29.68 4.11 -10.74
C ILE A 226 -30.21 2.77 -11.25
N SER A 227 -30.19 2.58 -12.56
CA SER A 227 -30.68 1.34 -13.18
C SER A 227 -29.91 0.15 -12.64
N GLU A 228 -30.60 -0.97 -12.42
CA GLU A 228 -29.95 -2.20 -11.91
C GLU A 228 -28.83 -2.66 -12.84
N TRP A 229 -29.00 -2.47 -14.15
CA TRP A 229 -27.96 -2.75 -15.16
C TRP A 229 -26.68 -1.96 -14.93
N LEU A 230 -26.75 -0.66 -14.60
CA LEU A 230 -25.56 0.14 -14.30
C LEU A 230 -24.82 -0.35 -13.05
N LYS A 231 -25.56 -0.81 -12.03
CA LYS A 231 -24.95 -1.37 -10.81
C LYS A 231 -24.20 -2.66 -11.11
N PHE A 232 -24.79 -3.54 -11.92
CA PHE A 232 -24.15 -4.79 -12.34
C PHE A 232 -22.97 -4.56 -13.29
N LEU A 233 -23.06 -3.56 -14.18
CA LEU A 233 -21.94 -3.15 -15.03
C LEU A 233 -20.76 -2.65 -14.18
N ALA A 234 -21.02 -1.77 -13.21
CA ALA A 234 -20.00 -1.30 -12.28
C ALA A 234 -19.39 -2.46 -11.47
N PHE A 235 -20.22 -3.39 -11.01
CA PHE A 235 -19.75 -4.60 -10.32
C PHE A 235 -18.86 -5.48 -11.20
N PHE A 236 -19.23 -5.67 -12.46
CA PHE A 236 -18.44 -6.41 -13.44
C PHE A 236 -17.07 -5.75 -13.67
N ILE A 237 -17.04 -4.42 -13.84
CA ILE A 237 -15.80 -3.64 -13.99
C ILE A 237 -14.89 -3.83 -12.76
N LEU A 238 -15.44 -3.80 -11.54
CA LEU A 238 -14.65 -4.04 -10.33
C LEU A 238 -14.05 -5.45 -10.28
N LEU A 239 -14.82 -6.47 -10.66
CA LEU A 239 -14.31 -7.84 -10.75
C LEU A 239 -13.21 -7.94 -11.80
N LEU A 240 -13.42 -7.37 -12.99
CA LEU A 240 -12.41 -7.35 -14.05
C LEU A 240 -11.11 -6.70 -13.55
N GLY A 241 -11.19 -5.48 -13.02
CA GLY A 241 -10.03 -4.77 -12.48
C GLY A 241 -9.31 -5.55 -11.37
N LEU A 242 -10.05 -6.16 -10.43
CA LEU A 242 -9.47 -6.98 -9.35
C LEU A 242 -8.64 -8.13 -9.93
N PHE A 243 -9.20 -8.89 -10.85
CA PHE A 243 -8.53 -10.07 -11.41
C PHE A 243 -7.39 -9.70 -12.37
N LEU A 244 -7.52 -8.59 -13.12
CA LEU A 244 -6.44 -8.04 -13.95
C LEU A 244 -5.25 -7.53 -13.14
N THR A 245 -5.38 -7.29 -11.83
CA THR A 245 -4.20 -7.02 -10.98
C THR A 245 -3.25 -8.22 -10.87
N PHE A 246 -3.72 -9.44 -11.16
CA PHE A 246 -3.01 -10.72 -10.95
C PHE A 246 -2.43 -10.87 -9.53
N SER A 247 -3.06 -10.25 -8.52
CA SER A 247 -2.63 -10.36 -7.13
C SER A 247 -3.12 -11.66 -6.50
N ARG A 248 -2.35 -12.75 -6.70
CA ARG A 248 -2.72 -14.11 -6.27
C ARG A 248 -3.18 -14.22 -4.81
N LEU A 249 -2.43 -13.63 -3.88
CA LEU A 249 -2.79 -13.65 -2.46
C LEU A 249 -4.13 -12.96 -2.21
N ILE A 250 -4.39 -11.83 -2.87
CA ILE A 250 -5.62 -11.06 -2.66
C ILE A 250 -6.80 -11.75 -3.34
N ILE A 251 -6.61 -12.37 -4.50
CA ILE A 251 -7.63 -13.18 -5.16
C ILE A 251 -8.03 -14.37 -4.28
N ILE A 252 -7.06 -15.08 -3.69
CA ILE A 252 -7.34 -16.18 -2.76
C ILE A 252 -8.10 -15.67 -1.53
N THR A 253 -7.64 -14.57 -0.92
CA THR A 253 -8.32 -13.96 0.23
C THR A 253 -9.73 -13.50 -0.13
N PHE A 254 -9.94 -12.93 -1.32
CA PHE A 254 -11.26 -12.52 -1.82
C PHE A 254 -12.20 -13.71 -1.96
N ILE A 255 -11.73 -14.83 -2.52
CA ILE A 255 -12.54 -16.06 -2.65
C ILE A 255 -12.92 -16.59 -1.26
N LEU A 256 -11.96 -16.71 -0.34
CA LEU A 256 -12.20 -17.20 1.01
C LEU A 256 -13.16 -16.28 1.79
N ALA A 257 -12.91 -14.97 1.76
CA ALA A 257 -13.79 -13.97 2.37
C ALA A 257 -15.19 -13.97 1.74
N GLY A 258 -15.28 -14.22 0.43
CA GLY A 258 -16.54 -14.39 -0.30
C GLY A 258 -17.35 -15.57 0.21
N VAL A 259 -16.72 -16.74 0.36
CA VAL A 259 -17.37 -17.94 0.93
C VAL A 259 -17.88 -17.66 2.34
N ILE A 260 -17.06 -17.05 3.19
CA ILE A 260 -17.44 -16.68 4.57
C ILE A 260 -18.61 -15.68 4.55
N PHE A 261 -18.55 -14.65 3.71
CA PHE A 261 -19.59 -13.64 3.58
C PHE A 261 -20.94 -14.24 3.15
N PHE A 262 -20.95 -15.12 2.14
CA PHE A 262 -22.19 -15.76 1.68
C PHE A 262 -22.73 -16.77 2.70
N TRP A 263 -21.85 -17.45 3.44
CA TRP A 263 -22.25 -18.32 4.55
C TRP A 263 -22.86 -17.52 5.72
N LEU A 264 -22.21 -16.43 6.15
CA LEU A 264 -22.70 -15.55 7.21
C LEU A 264 -24.01 -14.87 6.82
N SER A 265 -24.10 -14.34 5.59
CA SER A 265 -25.34 -13.74 5.09
C SER A 265 -26.48 -14.75 4.89
N LYS A 266 -26.19 -16.05 4.83
CA LYS A 266 -27.22 -17.10 4.92
C LYS A 266 -27.70 -17.31 6.36
N ARG A 267 -26.80 -17.29 7.35
CA ARG A 267 -27.15 -17.51 8.77
C ARG A 267 -27.77 -16.30 9.46
N LEU A 268 -27.27 -15.10 9.17
CA LEU A 268 -27.64 -13.85 9.83
C LEU A 268 -28.56 -12.98 8.96
N GLY A 269 -28.76 -13.36 7.70
CA GLY A 269 -29.58 -12.61 6.76
C GLY A 269 -31.06 -12.69 7.08
N LYS A 270 -31.82 -11.75 6.51
CA LYS A 270 -33.28 -11.75 6.64
C LYS A 270 -33.88 -12.95 5.92
N ASP A 271 -34.88 -13.58 6.51
CA ASP A 271 -35.66 -14.65 5.90
C ASP A 271 -36.69 -14.14 4.87
N ASP A 272 -36.31 -13.14 4.08
CA ASP A 272 -37.11 -12.59 2.98
C ASP A 272 -36.67 -13.22 1.65
N LEU A 273 -37.66 -13.56 0.80
CA LEU A 273 -37.43 -14.11 -0.54
C LEU A 273 -36.57 -13.17 -1.39
N ILE A 274 -36.81 -11.86 -1.31
CA ILE A 274 -36.05 -10.87 -2.09
C ILE A 274 -34.58 -10.87 -1.67
N PHE A 275 -34.32 -10.93 -0.36
CA PHE A 275 -32.95 -11.00 0.16
C PHE A 275 -32.25 -12.28 -0.30
N LYS A 276 -32.94 -13.43 -0.25
CA LYS A 276 -32.43 -14.73 -0.72
C LYS A 276 -32.08 -14.70 -2.22
N GLN A 277 -32.95 -14.15 -3.06
CA GLN A 277 -32.73 -14.00 -4.50
C GLN A 277 -31.52 -13.10 -4.79
N ARG A 278 -31.46 -11.90 -4.18
CA ARG A 278 -30.32 -10.98 -4.37
C ARG A 278 -28.98 -11.58 -3.97
N ARG A 279 -28.96 -12.30 -2.84
CA ARG A 279 -27.77 -13.01 -2.37
C ARG A 279 -27.33 -14.09 -3.37
N GLN A 280 -28.28 -14.87 -3.90
CA GLN A 280 -28.00 -15.91 -4.91
C GLN A 280 -27.45 -15.30 -6.20
N VAL A 281 -28.04 -14.20 -6.69
CA VAL A 281 -27.56 -13.50 -7.88
C VAL A 281 -26.11 -13.05 -7.70
N LEU A 282 -25.78 -12.39 -6.57
CA LEU A 282 -24.41 -11.98 -6.28
C LEU A 282 -23.45 -13.18 -6.21
N LEU A 283 -23.83 -14.25 -5.50
CA LEU A 283 -23.01 -15.46 -5.40
C LEU A 283 -22.71 -16.08 -6.76
N TYR A 284 -23.75 -16.29 -7.59
CA TYR A 284 -23.59 -16.92 -8.89
C TYR A 284 -22.78 -16.05 -9.83
N LEU A 285 -23.03 -14.73 -9.88
CA LEU A 285 -22.24 -13.81 -10.72
C LEU A 285 -20.76 -13.84 -10.33
N SER A 286 -20.44 -13.72 -9.04
CA SER A 286 -19.06 -13.77 -8.57
C SER A 286 -18.39 -15.12 -8.83
N ALA A 287 -19.11 -16.22 -8.60
CA ALA A 287 -18.58 -17.57 -8.80
C ALA A 287 -18.34 -17.88 -10.28
N ILE A 288 -19.31 -17.56 -11.15
CA ILE A 288 -19.20 -17.75 -12.60
C ILE A 288 -18.05 -16.90 -13.15
N PHE A 289 -17.98 -15.62 -12.78
CA PHE A 289 -16.89 -14.75 -13.22
C PHE A 289 -15.53 -15.28 -12.77
N THR A 290 -15.40 -15.64 -11.50
CA THR A 290 -14.15 -16.20 -10.95
C THR A 290 -13.75 -17.48 -11.67
N PHE A 291 -14.71 -18.39 -11.91
CA PHE A 291 -14.46 -19.63 -12.63
C PHE A 291 -13.99 -19.38 -14.07
N ILE A 292 -14.70 -18.53 -14.81
CA ILE A 292 -14.35 -18.16 -16.19
C ILE A 292 -12.95 -17.53 -16.23
N PHE A 293 -12.67 -16.56 -15.36
CA PHE A 293 -11.38 -15.87 -15.34
C PHE A 293 -10.24 -16.83 -15.01
N LEU A 294 -10.37 -17.66 -13.97
CA LEU A 294 -9.33 -18.62 -13.60
C LEU A 294 -9.12 -19.69 -14.67
N PHE A 295 -10.17 -20.08 -15.39
CA PHE A 295 -10.05 -21.01 -16.52
C PHE A 295 -9.29 -20.39 -17.70
N LEU A 296 -9.65 -19.17 -18.09
CA LEU A 296 -9.03 -18.46 -19.21
C LEU A 296 -7.57 -18.06 -18.92
N MET A 297 -7.30 -17.54 -17.73
CA MET A 297 -5.99 -17.01 -17.32
C MET A 297 -5.16 -18.01 -16.50
N ARG A 298 -5.44 -19.31 -16.63
CA ARG A 298 -4.70 -20.36 -15.93
C ARG A 298 -3.17 -20.31 -16.20
N PRO A 299 -2.65 -20.12 -17.44
CA PRO A 299 -1.20 -20.15 -17.64
C PRO A 299 -0.46 -19.04 -16.89
N GLU A 300 -1.05 -17.85 -16.82
CA GLU A 300 -0.47 -16.64 -16.26
C GLU A 300 -0.54 -16.64 -14.73
N MET A 301 -1.65 -17.17 -14.20
CA MET A 301 -1.84 -17.32 -12.76
C MET A 301 -0.93 -18.40 -12.16
N PHE A 302 -0.71 -19.50 -12.87
CA PHE A 302 0.03 -20.67 -12.34
C PHE A 302 1.45 -20.83 -12.89
N GLY A 303 1.85 -20.08 -13.92
CA GLY A 303 3.15 -20.21 -14.58
C GLY A 303 4.37 -20.00 -13.67
N ARG A 304 4.22 -19.24 -12.57
CA ARG A 304 5.29 -19.05 -11.57
C ARG A 304 5.44 -20.20 -10.56
N LEU A 305 4.43 -21.06 -10.39
CA LEU A 305 4.56 -22.24 -9.53
C LEU A 305 5.52 -23.27 -10.16
N HIS A 306 5.50 -23.37 -11.49
CA HIS A 306 6.34 -24.32 -12.21
C HIS A 306 7.82 -23.89 -12.25
N LYS A 307 8.11 -22.59 -12.34
CA LYS A 307 9.50 -22.05 -12.28
C LYS A 307 10.14 -22.15 -10.90
N SER A 308 9.37 -22.29 -9.82
CA SER A 308 9.92 -22.40 -8.46
C SER A 308 10.68 -23.72 -8.20
N ASN A 309 10.43 -24.76 -9.00
CA ASN A 309 11.15 -26.04 -8.90
C ASN A 309 12.45 -26.06 -9.72
N GLY A 310 12.72 -25.02 -10.51
CA GLY A 310 13.88 -24.94 -11.41
C GLY A 310 14.68 -23.68 -11.17
N ARG A 311 15.66 -23.77 -10.25
CA ARG A 311 16.72 -22.79 -9.97
C ARG A 311 16.28 -21.58 -9.15
N ILE A 312 16.83 -21.50 -7.93
CA ILE A 312 17.04 -20.25 -7.19
C ILE A 312 18.16 -19.49 -7.92
N PRO A 313 17.87 -18.41 -8.70
CA PRO A 313 18.91 -17.70 -9.44
C PRO A 313 19.63 -16.66 -8.56
N ALA A 314 19.02 -16.27 -7.43
CA ALA A 314 19.50 -15.17 -6.60
C ALA A 314 20.78 -15.47 -5.80
N LEU A 315 21.11 -16.75 -5.56
CA LEU A 315 22.35 -17.11 -4.87
C LEU A 315 23.53 -17.27 -5.83
N ARG A 316 23.30 -17.72 -7.07
CA ARG A 316 24.42 -17.99 -8.00
C ARG A 316 25.03 -16.73 -8.60
N ASP A 317 24.24 -15.68 -8.83
CA ASP A 317 24.76 -14.40 -9.35
C ASP A 317 25.54 -13.60 -8.29
N VAL A 318 25.18 -13.75 -7.02
CA VAL A 318 25.90 -13.11 -5.90
C VAL A 318 27.20 -13.85 -5.60
N PHE A 319 27.20 -15.19 -5.60
CA PHE A 319 28.41 -15.98 -5.38
C PHE A 319 29.32 -16.06 -6.61
N GLY A 320 28.78 -15.95 -7.83
CA GLY A 320 29.57 -15.90 -9.07
C GLY A 320 30.43 -14.63 -9.15
N LYS A 321 29.86 -13.48 -8.76
CA LYS A 321 30.62 -12.21 -8.71
C LYS A 321 31.67 -12.16 -7.60
N LEU A 322 31.50 -12.94 -6.53
CA LEU A 322 32.52 -13.09 -5.48
C LEU A 322 33.60 -14.11 -5.87
N GLY A 323 33.26 -15.12 -6.67
CA GLY A 323 34.21 -16.12 -7.17
C GLY A 323 35.20 -15.58 -8.20
N ASP A 324 34.77 -14.66 -9.07
CA ASP A 324 35.65 -14.06 -10.09
C ASP A 324 36.60 -12.98 -9.53
N SER A 325 36.42 -12.58 -8.26
CA SER A 325 37.28 -11.60 -7.57
C SER A 325 38.33 -12.25 -6.66
N ALA A 326 38.29 -13.58 -6.48
CA ALA A 326 39.26 -14.32 -5.68
C ALA A 326 40.14 -15.17 -6.60
N GLY A 327 41.37 -14.71 -6.79
CA GLY A 327 42.40 -15.40 -7.56
C GLY A 327 42.59 -16.86 -7.13
N SER A 328 42.79 -17.69 -8.15
CA SER A 328 43.26 -19.07 -8.12
C SER A 328 44.18 -19.43 -6.95
N GLN A 329 43.69 -20.22 -5.98
CA GLN A 329 44.55 -21.11 -5.18
C GLN A 329 43.81 -22.42 -4.84
N HIS A 330 44.44 -23.51 -5.29
CA HIS A 330 44.30 -24.92 -4.97
C HIS A 330 43.13 -25.41 -4.10
N LEU A 331 42.27 -26.23 -4.73
CA LEU A 331 41.48 -27.25 -4.05
C LEU A 331 42.40 -28.36 -3.49
N SER A 332 42.28 -28.62 -2.19
CA SER A 332 42.51 -29.95 -1.62
C SER A 332 41.39 -30.28 -0.65
N ALA A 333 40.80 -31.45 -0.87
CA ALA A 333 39.66 -32.00 -0.16
C ALA A 333 39.99 -32.37 1.28
N ASP A 334 39.07 -32.10 2.22
CA ASP A 334 38.57 -33.09 3.19
C ASP A 334 37.55 -32.47 4.15
N CYS A 335 36.30 -32.91 4.08
CA CYS A 335 35.55 -33.28 5.29
C CYS A 335 34.26 -34.01 4.93
N ARG A 336 34.26 -35.31 5.26
CA ARG A 336 33.13 -36.24 5.17
C ARG A 336 32.02 -35.89 6.16
N ARG A 337 30.78 -36.11 5.69
CA ARG A 337 29.63 -36.71 6.39
C ARG A 337 29.53 -36.45 7.90
N ASP A 338 28.52 -35.69 8.29
CA ASP A 338 27.45 -36.31 9.09
C ASP A 338 26.09 -35.68 8.78
N ARG A 339 25.14 -36.54 8.35
CA ARG A 339 23.73 -36.19 8.14
C ARG A 339 22.98 -36.65 9.37
N ARG A 340 22.40 -35.74 10.15
CA ARG A 340 21.21 -36.05 10.95
C ARG A 340 20.15 -34.97 10.82
N HIS A 341 18.99 -35.42 10.37
CA HIS A 341 17.73 -34.72 10.22
C HIS A 341 17.26 -34.07 11.54
N ARG A 342 16.91 -32.77 11.49
CA ARG A 342 15.75 -32.16 12.18
C ARG A 342 15.26 -30.92 11.39
N PRO A 343 13.94 -30.65 11.33
CA PRO A 343 13.38 -29.57 10.53
C PRO A 343 13.49 -28.23 11.27
N PHE A 344 14.13 -27.24 10.66
CA PHE A 344 14.21 -25.89 11.22
C PHE A 344 13.04 -25.02 10.73
N LEU A 345 12.10 -24.77 11.65
CA LEU A 345 11.27 -23.56 11.68
C LEU A 345 12.20 -22.37 11.91
N LEU A 346 12.18 -21.36 11.05
CA LEU A 346 12.92 -20.12 11.23
C LEU A 346 12.02 -19.08 11.92
N PHE A 347 12.08 -19.00 13.25
CA PHE A 347 11.73 -17.81 14.02
C PHE A 347 13.04 -17.17 14.48
N MET A 348 13.40 -16.01 13.91
CA MET A 348 14.49 -15.18 14.43
C MET A 348 13.97 -14.39 15.63
N VAL A 349 14.26 -14.88 16.83
CA VAL A 349 14.32 -14.08 18.05
C VAL A 349 15.78 -13.66 18.21
N PHE A 350 16.03 -12.35 18.19
CA PHE A 350 17.33 -11.79 18.56
C PHE A 350 17.53 -11.97 20.07
N ASP A 351 18.34 -12.95 20.46
CA ASP A 351 18.84 -13.06 21.83
C ASP A 351 20.20 -12.37 21.93
N LYS A 352 20.22 -11.23 22.63
CA LYS A 352 21.43 -10.56 23.09
C LYS A 352 21.93 -11.39 24.27
N HIS A 353 23.05 -12.09 24.15
CA HIS A 353 24.05 -12.30 25.23
C HIS A 353 25.16 -13.23 24.72
N CYS A 354 26.26 -12.67 24.20
CA CYS A 354 27.54 -13.36 24.22
C CYS A 354 28.71 -12.36 24.08
N HIS A 355 29.01 -11.67 25.17
CA HIS A 355 30.32 -11.07 25.40
C HIS A 355 31.22 -12.15 26.02
N LYS A 356 32.32 -12.53 25.35
CA LYS A 356 33.58 -12.91 26.01
C LYS A 356 34.74 -13.02 25.00
N ASN A 357 35.70 -12.12 25.20
CA ASN A 357 37.15 -12.31 25.11
C ASN A 357 37.77 -12.86 23.82
N TYR A 358 38.29 -11.94 23.00
CA TYR A 358 39.63 -12.12 22.41
C TYR A 358 40.44 -10.82 22.57
N ARG A 359 41.58 -10.94 23.26
CA ARG A 359 42.63 -9.92 23.39
C ARG A 359 43.30 -9.76 22.02
N LEU A 360 43.40 -8.53 21.52
CA LEU A 360 44.28 -8.19 20.41
C LEU A 360 45.68 -7.88 20.99
N ALA A 361 46.68 -8.65 20.56
CA ALA A 361 48.09 -8.31 20.72
C ALA A 361 48.50 -7.28 19.65
N PRO A 362 49.45 -6.37 19.94
CA PRO A 362 49.84 -5.30 19.01
C PRO A 362 50.78 -5.86 17.93
N ALA A 363 50.53 -5.53 16.66
CA ALA A 363 51.45 -5.84 15.57
C ALA A 363 52.57 -4.79 15.52
N GLU A 364 53.79 -5.30 15.60
CA GLU A 364 55.06 -4.60 15.55
C GLU A 364 55.36 -3.99 14.17
N LEU A 365 56.25 -2.99 14.23
CA LEU A 365 56.93 -2.33 13.13
C LEU A 365 57.51 -3.30 12.10
N TYR A 366 57.36 -2.97 10.81
CA TYR A 366 58.40 -3.22 9.81
C TYR A 366 58.72 -1.92 9.07
N SER A 367 59.94 -1.45 9.29
CA SER A 367 60.63 -0.41 8.52
C SER A 367 61.31 -1.04 7.30
N GLY A 368 61.33 -0.32 6.18
CA GLY A 368 61.97 -0.76 4.94
C GLY A 368 61.94 0.29 3.82
N ALA A 369 62.81 1.29 3.94
CA ALA A 369 63.47 2.13 2.93
C ALA A 369 62.77 2.53 1.60
N ALA A 370 62.51 3.85 1.51
CA ALA A 370 62.78 4.81 0.44
C ALA A 370 63.02 4.38 -1.03
N ASP A 371 62.27 5.02 -1.94
CA ASP A 371 62.87 5.76 -3.07
C ASP A 371 61.95 6.96 -3.49
N PRO A 372 62.45 8.21 -3.63
CA PRO A 372 61.65 9.38 -3.96
C PRO A 372 61.92 9.89 -5.39
N ALA A 373 60.88 10.01 -6.23
CA ALA A 373 60.99 10.84 -7.44
C ALA A 373 59.63 11.35 -7.93
N PHE A 374 59.63 12.62 -8.32
CA PHE A 374 58.60 13.39 -9.03
C PHE A 374 57.47 14.05 -8.22
N ASN A 375 57.89 15.14 -7.57
CA ASN A 375 57.11 16.34 -7.32
C ASN A 375 56.79 17.12 -8.62
N HIS A 376 55.74 17.95 -8.50
CA HIS A 376 55.38 19.17 -9.26
C HIS A 376 54.42 19.05 -10.47
N ALA A 377 53.19 19.54 -10.28
CA ALA A 377 52.67 20.79 -10.89
C ALA A 377 51.19 21.05 -10.48
N ARG A 378 50.97 21.88 -9.45
CA ARG A 378 50.21 23.17 -9.47
C ARG A 378 49.08 23.32 -10.51
N LEU A 379 47.86 23.44 -9.96
CA LEU A 379 46.89 24.54 -10.12
C LEU A 379 46.98 25.40 -11.39
N SER A 380 45.90 25.40 -12.17
CA SER A 380 45.36 26.63 -12.76
C SER A 380 43.85 26.55 -12.97
N ILE A 381 43.17 27.44 -12.24
CA ILE A 381 41.79 27.88 -12.45
C ILE A 381 41.82 28.87 -13.62
N HIS A 382 41.00 28.68 -14.66
CA HIS A 382 40.53 29.79 -15.50
C HIS A 382 39.29 29.41 -16.32
N ARG A 383 38.16 30.03 -15.96
CA ARG A 383 37.23 30.70 -16.89
C ARG A 383 37.61 32.20 -16.85
N PRO A 384 37.44 33.02 -17.91
CA PRO A 384 36.18 33.15 -18.66
C PRO A 384 36.31 33.33 -20.19
N PHE A 385 35.25 32.99 -20.92
CA PHE A 385 34.45 33.88 -21.78
C PHE A 385 33.08 33.23 -22.03
#